data_AF-A0A974SDX2-F1
#
_entry.id   AF-A0A974SDX2-F1
#
_cell.length_a   1.000
_cell.length_b   1.000
_cell.length_c   1.000
_cell.angle_alpha   90.00
_cell.angle_beta   90.00
_cell.angle_gamma   90.00
#
_symmetry.space_group_name_H-M   'P 1'
#
loop_
_entity.id
_entity.type
_entity.pdbx_description
1 polymer ?
#
loop_
_entity_poly.entity_id
_entity_poly.type
_entity_poly.pdbx_seq_one_letter_code
_entity_poly.pdbx_strand_id
1 'polypeptide(L)'
;MLAARQGIIAKDPLGTWSAAEHIKWGSDVDAWTNDPWISTTIDPMVAFEKFDGNRNGVVIIDLSKISGSKIYFPTAFLPPGSEEYMLSFYDKEVLIKYSIPQEAIVGVMFSN
;
A
#
# COMPACT_ATOMS: atom_id res chain seq x y z
N MET A 1 -1.59 0.84 11.23
CA MET A 1 -1.12 1.51 12.46
C MET A 1 0.38 1.29 12.60
N LEU A 2 1.17 2.32 12.91
CA LEU A 2 2.55 2.14 13.34
C LEU A 2 2.52 1.64 14.78
N ALA A 3 2.60 0.33 14.99
CA ALA A 3 2.83 -0.23 16.32
C ALA A 3 4.33 -0.16 16.62
N ALA A 4 4.71 0.32 17.80
CA ALA A 4 6.09 0.55 18.20
C ALA A 4 7.00 -0.66 17.84
N ARG A 5 7.84 -0.48 16.81
CA ARG A 5 8.80 -1.48 16.31
C ARG A 5 8.24 -2.73 15.63
N GLN A 6 6.96 -2.76 15.26
CA GLN A 6 6.32 -3.94 14.66
C GLN A 6 6.10 -3.83 13.15
N GLY A 7 6.54 -2.73 12.53
CA GLY A 7 6.31 -2.48 11.11
C GLY A 7 4.86 -2.08 10.82
N ILE A 8 4.40 -2.38 9.61
CA ILE A 8 3.01 -2.17 9.16
C ILE A 8 2.46 -3.53 8.75
N ILE A 9 1.26 -3.84 9.22
CA ILE A 9 0.55 -5.09 8.91
C ILE A 9 -0.67 -4.73 8.08
N ALA A 10 -0.99 -5.55 7.07
CA ALA A 10 -2.22 -5.43 6.29
C ALA A 10 -3.45 -5.53 7.21
N LYS A 11 -4.61 -5.09 6.71
CA LYS A 11 -5.86 -5.16 7.47
C LYS A 11 -6.20 -6.59 7.88
N ASP A 12 -6.08 -7.53 6.93
CA ASP A 12 -6.14 -8.97 7.20
C ASP A 12 -5.01 -9.69 6.45
N PRO A 13 -3.87 -9.99 7.10
CA PRO A 13 -2.76 -10.71 6.49
C PRO A 13 -3.10 -12.14 6.04
N LEU A 14 -4.21 -12.72 6.49
CA LEU A 14 -4.69 -14.02 6.05
C LEU A 14 -5.82 -13.90 5.00
N GLY A 15 -6.16 -12.66 4.64
CA GLY A 15 -7.20 -12.33 3.68
C GLY A 15 -6.92 -12.88 2.29
N THR A 16 -8.00 -13.11 1.56
CA THR A 16 -7.97 -13.80 0.26
C THR A 16 -8.15 -12.85 -0.93
N TRP A 17 -8.42 -11.56 -0.71
CA TRP A 17 -8.60 -10.62 -1.80
C TRP A 17 -7.37 -10.55 -2.70
N SER A 18 -7.65 -10.53 -4.00
CA SER A 18 -6.70 -10.23 -5.05
C SER A 18 -6.33 -8.75 -5.06
N ALA A 19 -5.28 -8.41 -5.81
CA ALA A 19 -4.85 -7.02 -5.97
C ALA A 19 -5.96 -6.13 -6.57
N ALA A 20 -6.75 -6.66 -7.51
CA ALA A 20 -7.86 -5.93 -8.11
C ALA A 20 -8.96 -5.61 -7.09
N GLU A 21 -9.31 -6.59 -6.24
CA GLU A 21 -10.31 -6.40 -5.18
C GLU A 21 -9.83 -5.39 -4.13
N HIS A 22 -8.54 -5.43 -3.75
CA HIS A 22 -7.93 -4.42 -2.89
C HIS A 22 -8.01 -3.02 -3.49
N ILE A 23 -7.64 -2.83 -4.75
CA ILE A 23 -7.65 -1.50 -5.39
C ILE A 23 -9.08 -0.93 -5.43
N LYS A 24 -10.07 -1.79 -5.67
CA LYS A 24 -11.47 -1.38 -5.83
C LYS A 24 -12.19 -1.17 -4.51
N TRP A 25 -11.92 -2.02 -3.51
CA TRP A 25 -12.70 -2.11 -2.27
C TRP A 25 -11.85 -1.98 -1.00
N GLY A 26 -10.56 -1.68 -1.13
CA GLY A 26 -9.61 -1.63 -0.02
C GLY A 26 -9.93 -0.55 1.02
N SER A 27 -10.87 0.36 0.76
CA SER A 27 -11.38 1.33 1.73
C SER A 27 -12.68 0.91 2.42
N ASP A 28 -13.33 -0.15 1.95
CA ASP A 28 -14.60 -0.64 2.49
C ASP A 28 -14.41 -1.36 3.83
N VAL A 29 -15.51 -1.50 4.57
CA VAL A 29 -15.50 -2.19 5.88
C VAL A 29 -15.07 -3.65 5.75
N ASP A 30 -15.43 -4.31 4.65
CA ASP A 30 -15.11 -5.72 4.39
C ASP A 30 -13.60 -5.95 4.21
N ALA A 31 -12.82 -4.91 3.91
CA ALA A 31 -11.36 -5.02 3.80
C ALA A 31 -10.72 -5.52 5.11
N TRP A 32 -11.33 -5.23 6.27
CA TRP A 32 -10.82 -5.65 7.58
C TRP A 32 -10.80 -7.15 7.83
N THR A 33 -11.50 -7.93 7.01
CA THR A 33 -11.55 -9.40 7.12
C THR A 33 -11.15 -10.12 5.84
N ASN A 34 -10.65 -9.38 4.85
CA ASN A 34 -10.39 -9.94 3.53
C ASN A 34 -9.13 -9.41 2.84
N ASP A 35 -8.59 -8.26 3.24
CA ASP A 35 -7.58 -7.54 2.49
C ASP A 35 -6.14 -7.77 3.01
N PRO A 36 -5.34 -8.59 2.30
CA PRO A 36 -3.96 -8.87 2.67
C PRO A 36 -2.96 -7.84 2.13
N TRP A 37 -3.41 -6.75 1.51
CA TRP A 37 -2.52 -5.80 0.84
C TRP A 37 -2.35 -4.50 1.62
N ILE A 38 -1.18 -3.90 1.46
CA ILE A 38 -0.87 -2.56 1.94
C ILE A 38 -0.62 -1.70 0.70
N SER A 39 -1.46 -0.68 0.52
CA SER A 39 -1.29 0.31 -0.53
C SER A 39 -0.10 1.23 -0.21
N THR A 40 0.80 1.40 -1.18
CA THR A 40 1.91 2.35 -1.16
C THR A 40 2.04 3.01 -2.53
N THR A 41 2.77 4.12 -2.61
CA THR A 41 3.06 4.79 -3.89
C THR A 41 4.55 5.04 -4.03
N ILE A 42 5.05 4.96 -5.27
CA ILE A 42 6.43 5.33 -5.61
C ILE A 42 6.60 6.83 -5.84
N ASP A 43 5.49 7.58 -5.93
CA ASP A 43 5.51 9.01 -6.17
C ASP A 43 5.27 9.79 -4.87
N PRO A 44 6.29 10.51 -4.36
CA PRO A 44 6.15 11.30 -3.14
C PRO A 44 5.04 12.35 -3.25
N MET A 45 4.80 12.94 -4.43
CA MET A 45 3.73 13.94 -4.59
C MET A 45 2.36 13.30 -4.36
N VAL A 46 2.13 12.10 -4.88
CA VAL A 46 0.88 11.36 -4.62
C VAL A 46 0.73 11.08 -3.12
N ALA A 47 1.80 10.66 -2.45
CA ALA A 47 1.75 10.40 -1.00
C ALA A 47 1.34 11.64 -0.20
N PHE A 48 1.99 12.79 -0.42
CA PHE A 48 1.75 14.01 0.33
C PHE A 48 0.47 14.75 -0.08
N GLU A 49 0.20 14.89 -1.37
CA GLU A 49 -0.90 15.73 -1.85
C GLU A 49 -2.24 14.99 -1.88
N LYS A 50 -2.24 13.68 -2.17
CA LYS A 50 -3.48 12.89 -2.28
C LYS A 50 -3.83 12.16 -0.99
N PHE A 51 -2.86 11.54 -0.33
CA PHE A 51 -3.11 10.58 0.75
C PHE A 51 -2.76 11.07 2.17
N ASP A 52 -1.99 12.14 2.33
CA ASP A 52 -1.71 12.75 3.65
C ASP A 52 -2.76 13.80 4.08
N GLY A 53 -4.02 13.65 3.65
CA GLY A 53 -5.08 14.65 3.90
C GLY A 53 -5.37 14.92 5.39
N ASN A 54 -5.18 13.92 6.25
CA ASN A 54 -5.31 14.05 7.70
C ASN A 54 -4.00 14.42 8.41
N ARG A 55 -2.91 14.67 7.66
CA ARG A 55 -1.57 14.99 8.18
C ARG A 55 -1.07 13.96 9.19
N ASN A 56 -1.36 12.69 8.92
CA ASN A 56 -0.91 11.57 9.76
C ASN A 56 0.57 11.21 9.50
N GLY A 57 1.15 11.79 8.46
CA GLY A 57 2.53 11.58 8.05
C GLY A 57 2.66 10.52 6.96
N VAL A 58 3.70 10.67 6.16
CA VAL A 58 4.10 9.77 5.08
C VAL A 58 5.22 8.87 5.57
N VAL A 59 4.98 7.56 5.55
CA VAL A 59 5.99 6.55 5.91
C VAL A 59 6.89 6.29 4.71
N ILE A 60 8.21 6.38 4.92
CA ILE A 60 9.20 6.10 3.89
C ILE A 60 9.69 4.66 4.03
N ILE A 61 9.60 3.91 2.94
CA ILE A 61 9.85 2.47 2.91
C ILE A 61 10.99 2.16 1.93
N ASP A 62 11.98 1.40 2.40
CA ASP A 62 13.04 0.82 1.60
C ASP A 62 12.62 -0.57 1.08
N LEU A 63 12.23 -0.62 -0.20
CA LEU A 63 11.76 -1.85 -0.84
C LEU A 63 12.84 -2.94 -0.94
N SER A 64 14.14 -2.60 -0.86
CA SER A 64 15.22 -3.59 -0.90
C SER A 64 15.23 -4.52 0.31
N LYS A 65 14.55 -4.12 1.40
CA LYS A 65 14.39 -4.89 2.63
C LYS A 65 13.10 -5.70 2.67
N ILE A 66 12.37 -5.76 1.55
CA ILE A 66 11.15 -6.55 1.40
C ILE A 66 11.39 -7.61 0.34
N SER A 67 10.95 -8.85 0.62
CA SER A 67 11.02 -9.92 -0.38
C SER A 67 10.24 -9.52 -1.62
N GLY A 68 10.86 -9.59 -2.80
CA GLY A 68 10.22 -9.26 -4.07
C GLY A 68 8.94 -10.07 -4.34
N SER A 69 8.81 -11.28 -3.77
CA SER A 69 7.59 -12.09 -3.84
C SER A 69 6.36 -11.46 -3.16
N LYS A 70 6.57 -10.46 -2.30
CA LYS A 70 5.52 -9.72 -1.61
C LYS A 70 5.21 -8.38 -2.28
N ILE A 71 6.01 -7.94 -3.23
CA ILE A 71 5.85 -6.65 -3.91
C ILE A 71 5.11 -6.90 -5.22
N TYR A 72 4.06 -6.13 -5.46
CA TYR A 72 3.24 -6.25 -6.64
C TYR A 72 3.04 -4.88 -7.29
N PHE A 73 3.25 -4.83 -8.61
CA PHE A 73 3.09 -3.63 -9.42
C PHE A 73 1.81 -3.80 -10.25
N PRO A 74 0.66 -3.25 -9.83
CA PRO A 74 -0.62 -3.52 -10.49
C PRO A 74 -0.61 -3.22 -11.99
N THR A 75 0.06 -2.15 -12.40
CA THR A 75 0.19 -1.75 -13.81
C THR A 75 0.96 -2.75 -14.68
N ALA A 76 1.72 -3.68 -14.09
CA ALA A 76 2.41 -4.74 -14.83
C ALA A 76 1.55 -6.00 -15.04
N PHE A 77 0.47 -6.17 -14.27
CA PHE A 77 -0.26 -7.43 -14.19
C PHE A 77 -1.77 -7.30 -14.40
N LEU A 78 -2.36 -6.13 -14.13
CA LEU A 78 -3.77 -5.88 -14.38
C LEU A 78 -4.01 -5.55 -15.85
N PRO A 79 -5.18 -5.92 -16.42
CA PRO A 79 -5.51 -5.60 -17.80
C PRO A 79 -5.45 -4.10 -18.05
N PRO A 80 -4.64 -3.61 -19.02
CA PRO A 80 -4.61 -2.20 -19.37
C PRO A 80 -6.00 -1.67 -19.70
N GLY A 81 -6.37 -0.53 -19.10
CA GLY A 81 -7.68 0.10 -19.29
C GLY A 81 -8.82 -0.44 -18.41
N SER A 82 -8.58 -1.48 -17.60
CA SER A 82 -9.49 -1.82 -16.50
C SER A 82 -9.54 -0.69 -15.47
N GLU A 83 -10.63 -0.58 -14.72
CA GLU A 83 -10.79 0.44 -13.67
C GLU A 83 -9.65 0.36 -12.66
N GLU A 84 -9.32 -0.84 -12.19
CA GLU A 84 -8.29 -1.11 -11.20
C GLU A 84 -6.89 -0.79 -11.75
N TYR A 85 -6.64 -1.06 -13.04
CA TYR A 85 -5.42 -0.60 -13.70
C TYR A 85 -5.33 0.93 -13.72
N MET A 86 -6.42 1.62 -14.08
CA MET A 86 -6.39 3.08 -14.21
C MET A 86 -6.19 3.75 -12.85
N LEU A 87 -6.88 3.28 -11.80
CA LEU A 87 -6.71 3.77 -10.43
C LEU A 87 -5.26 3.63 -9.97
N SER A 88 -4.70 2.41 -10.06
CA SER A 88 -3.31 2.16 -9.66
C SER A 88 -2.29 2.91 -10.54
N PHE A 89 -2.58 3.12 -11.82
CA PHE A 89 -1.73 3.90 -12.73
C PHE A 89 -1.64 5.38 -12.36
N TYR A 90 -2.76 6.00 -11.99
CA TYR A 90 -2.78 7.39 -11.54
C TYR A 90 -2.14 7.55 -10.18
N ASP A 91 -2.33 6.58 -9.29
CA ASP A 91 -1.83 6.64 -7.92
C ASP A 91 -0.37 6.18 -7.79
N LYS A 92 0.23 5.76 -8.91
CA LYS A 92 1.59 5.18 -8.97
C LYS A 92 1.74 4.09 -7.92
N GLU A 93 0.69 3.28 -7.80
CA GLU A 93 0.52 2.38 -6.68
C GLU A 93 1.44 1.18 -6.81
N VAL A 94 2.03 0.79 -5.68
CA VAL A 94 2.77 -0.44 -5.47
C VAL A 94 2.18 -1.12 -4.25
N LEU A 95 1.78 -2.38 -4.39
CA LEU A 95 1.16 -3.13 -3.31
C LEU A 95 2.19 -3.99 -2.61
N ILE A 96 2.12 -4.03 -1.28
CA ILE A 96 2.95 -4.91 -0.46
C ILE A 96 2.03 -5.89 0.27
N LYS A 97 2.29 -7.19 0.11
CA LYS A 97 1.46 -8.25 0.69
C LYS A 97 1.85 -8.54 2.14
N TYR A 98 0.84 -8.70 2.98
CA TYR A 98 0.85 -9.10 4.41
C TYR A 98 1.46 -8.09 5.38
N SER A 99 2.70 -7.67 5.16
CA SER A 99 3.44 -6.84 6.12
C SER A 99 4.63 -6.12 5.49
N ILE A 100 4.86 -4.89 5.95
CA ILE A 100 6.12 -4.16 5.81
C ILE A 100 6.90 -4.31 7.12
N PRO A 101 8.08 -4.94 7.12
CA PRO A 101 8.84 -5.14 8.34
C PRO A 101 9.46 -3.82 8.85
N GLN A 102 9.74 -3.74 10.15
CA GLN A 102 10.19 -2.49 10.77
C GLN A 102 11.50 -1.97 10.18
N GLU A 103 12.42 -2.87 9.82
CA GLU A 103 13.71 -2.53 9.22
C GLU A 103 13.57 -1.87 7.83
N ALA A 104 12.45 -2.10 7.14
CA ALA A 104 12.13 -1.45 5.87
C ALA A 104 11.62 -0.02 6.05
N ILE A 105 11.15 0.36 7.24
CA ILE A 105 10.70 1.73 7.52
C ILE A 105 11.92 2.58 7.86
N VAL A 106 12.27 3.52 6.98
CA VAL A 106 13.45 4.38 7.13
C VAL A 106 13.13 5.75 7.73
N GLY A 107 11.85 6.11 7.80
CA GLY A 107 11.42 7.35 8.44
C GLY A 107 9.93 7.62 8.29
N VAL A 108 9.47 8.67 8.96
CA VAL A 108 8.15 9.27 8.78
C VAL A 108 8.34 10.76 8.55
N MET A 109 7.75 11.28 7.48
CA MET A 109 7.76 12.70 7.15
C MET A 109 6.38 13.29 7.40
N PHE A 110 6.32 14.52 7.90
CA PHE A 110 5.06 15.23 8.10
C PHE A 110 4.99 16.42 7.14
N SER A 111 3.83 16.64 6.54
CA SER A 111 3.55 17.87 5.82
C SER A 111 3.46 19.04 6.83
N ASN A 112 4.14 20.15 6.53
CA ASN A 112 4.04 21.39 7.31
C ASN A 112 2.70 22.09 7.05
#